data_AF-A0A7V9QPS9-F1
#
_entry.id   AF-A0A7V9QPS9-F1
#
_cell.length_a   1.000
_cell.length_b   1.000
_cell.length_c   1.000
_cell.angle_alpha   90.00
_cell.angle_beta   90.00
_cell.angle_gamma   90.00
#
_symmetry.space_group_name_H-M   'P 1'
#
loop_
_entity.id
_entity.type
_entity.pdbx_description
1 polymer ?
#
loop_
_entity_poly.entity_id
_entity_poly.type
_entity_poly.pdbx_seq_one_letter_code
_entity_poly.pdbx_strand_id
1 'polypeptide(L)'
;MIPEIVRKSSLLAGLFFMACGGKDAIGPSAIPTTVALANGAPQSAIAGSVVTPALTFSVKDQNGNPLAGVPVTITVTAGGGSITGAPTTTSAGET
;
A
#
# COMPACT_ATOMS: atom_id res chain seq x y z
N MET A 1 -43.74 -31.59 -41.04
CA MET A 1 -43.39 -33.02 -41.24
C MET A 1 -42.09 -33.26 -40.47
N ILE A 2 -42.15 -34.18 -39.51
CA ILE A 2 -41.19 -34.51 -38.43
C ILE A 2 -40.14 -35.53 -38.98
N PRO A 3 -39.00 -35.87 -38.31
CA PRO A 3 -37.62 -35.36 -38.39
C PRO A 3 -36.60 -36.45 -38.88
N GLU A 4 -35.28 -36.25 -38.77
CA GLU A 4 -34.25 -37.33 -38.76
C GLU A 4 -33.11 -36.84 -37.82
N ILE A 5 -33.11 -37.25 -36.55
CA ILE A 5 -32.41 -38.40 -35.95
C ILE A 5 -30.87 -38.23 -35.80
N VAL A 6 -30.50 -37.87 -34.56
CA VAL A 6 -29.40 -38.40 -33.74
C VAL A 6 -28.05 -38.70 -34.42
N ARG A 7 -27.06 -37.81 -34.20
CA ARG A 7 -25.65 -38.21 -34.09
C ARG A 7 -25.09 -37.84 -32.71
N LYS A 8 -25.43 -38.73 -31.77
CA LYS A 8 -24.69 -39.23 -30.61
C LYS A 8 -23.25 -38.70 -30.41
N SER A 9 -22.87 -38.57 -29.13
CA SER A 9 -21.51 -38.35 -28.57
C SER A 9 -21.14 -36.87 -28.40
N SER A 10 -20.76 -36.33 -27.25
CA SER A 10 -20.40 -36.86 -25.94
C SER A 10 -20.62 -35.75 -24.91
N LEU A 11 -20.98 -36.12 -23.68
CA LEU A 11 -20.84 -35.22 -22.54
C LEU A 11 -19.38 -34.76 -22.44
N LEU A 12 -19.14 -33.45 -22.36
CA LEU A 12 -17.98 -32.92 -21.67
C LEU A 12 -18.42 -31.70 -20.85
N ALA A 13 -18.49 -31.94 -19.54
CA ALA A 13 -18.58 -30.90 -18.53
C ALA A 13 -17.32 -30.01 -18.64
N GLY A 14 -17.52 -28.73 -18.94
CA GLY A 14 -16.47 -27.71 -18.94
C GLY A 14 -16.87 -26.60 -17.98
N LEU A 15 -16.38 -26.74 -16.75
CA LEU A 15 -16.58 -25.90 -15.58
C LEU A 15 -16.43 -24.39 -15.90
N PHE A 16 -17.51 -23.63 -15.69
CA PHE A 16 -17.55 -22.17 -15.79
C PHE A 16 -16.79 -21.58 -14.61
N PHE A 17 -15.47 -21.38 -14.74
CA PHE A 17 -14.71 -20.62 -13.75
C PHE A 17 -15.03 -19.13 -13.91
N MET A 18 -16.08 -18.71 -13.22
CA MET A 18 -16.27 -17.35 -12.76
C MET A 18 -15.10 -17.01 -11.81
N ALA A 19 -13.92 -16.74 -12.37
CA ALA A 19 -12.79 -16.26 -11.61
C ALA A 19 -13.12 -14.83 -11.16
N CYS A 20 -13.52 -14.71 -9.90
CA CYS A 20 -13.68 -13.44 -9.21
C CYS A 20 -12.42 -12.60 -9.47
N GLY A 21 -12.60 -11.36 -9.94
CA GLY A 21 -11.55 -10.34 -10.09
C GLY A 21 -11.04 -9.83 -8.75
N GLY A 22 -10.61 -10.76 -7.90
CA GLY A 22 -9.97 -10.50 -6.62
C GLY A 22 -8.59 -9.91 -6.88
N LYS A 23 -8.51 -8.58 -6.83
CA LYS A 23 -7.30 -7.79 -6.54
C LYS A 23 -6.68 -8.10 -5.18
N ASP A 24 -6.94 -9.29 -4.64
CA ASP A 24 -6.47 -9.76 -3.36
C ASP A 24 -5.15 -10.47 -3.65
N ALA A 25 -4.07 -9.75 -3.37
CA ALA A 25 -2.71 -10.27 -3.47
C ALA A 25 -2.63 -11.65 -2.77
N ILE A 26 -2.53 -12.71 -3.57
CA ILE A 26 -2.09 -14.04 -3.12
C ILE A 26 -0.56 -14.00 -2.93
N GLY A 27 -0.12 -13.13 -2.03
CA GLY A 27 1.24 -13.03 -1.52
C GLY A 27 1.20 -12.98 0.00
N PRO A 28 2.31 -13.24 0.70
CA PRO A 28 2.37 -13.05 2.14
C PRO A 28 1.89 -11.63 2.48
N SER A 29 0.93 -11.51 3.41
CA SER A 29 0.48 -10.21 3.91
C SER A 29 1.71 -9.45 4.40
N ALA A 30 2.04 -8.33 3.76
CA ALA A 30 3.14 -7.48 4.21
C ALA A 30 2.73 -6.83 5.54
N ILE A 31 3.46 -7.14 6.62
CA ILE A 31 3.17 -6.61 7.96
C ILE A 31 4.08 -5.40 8.19
N PRO A 32 3.53 -4.19 8.41
CA PRO A 32 4.34 -3.04 8.79
C PRO A 32 5.17 -3.38 10.03
N THR A 33 6.48 -3.38 9.90
CA THR A 33 7.39 -3.81 10.97
C THR A 33 8.27 -2.66 11.44
N THR A 34 8.75 -1.82 10.52
CA THR A 34 9.68 -0.73 10.86
C THR A 34 9.28 0.58 10.21
N VAL A 35 9.57 1.68 10.91
CA VAL A 35 9.51 3.05 10.38
C VAL A 35 10.94 3.53 10.27
N ALA A 36 11.37 3.89 9.06
CA ALA A 36 12.70 4.40 8.79
C ALA A 36 12.61 5.87 8.37
N LEU A 37 13.37 6.73 9.05
CA LEU A 37 13.53 8.11 8.63
C LEU A 37 14.39 8.16 7.37
N ALA A 38 13.90 8.81 6.33
CA ALA A 38 14.62 8.98 5.08
C ALA A 38 15.32 10.34 5.04
N ASN A 39 14.63 11.40 5.47
CA ASN A 39 15.23 12.73 5.63
C ASN A 39 14.74 13.44 6.89
N GLY A 40 15.67 14.15 7.53
CA GLY A 40 15.32 15.30 8.38
C GLY A 40 15.42 15.15 9.90
N ALA A 41 16.39 14.41 10.43
CA ALA A 41 16.71 14.55 11.86
C ALA A 41 18.22 14.56 12.13
N PRO A 42 18.71 15.47 13.01
CA PRO A 42 18.01 16.65 13.54
C PRO A 42 17.90 17.79 12.51
N GLN A 43 16.77 18.49 12.49
CA GLN A 43 16.56 19.67 11.64
C GLN A 43 16.53 20.96 12.47
N SER A 44 17.04 22.03 11.88
CA SER A 44 17.02 23.37 12.47
C SER A 44 16.59 24.38 11.41
N ALA A 45 15.73 25.31 11.80
CA ALA A 45 15.28 26.43 11.00
C ALA A 45 15.08 27.65 11.89
N ILE A 46 15.03 28.84 11.28
CA ILE A 46 14.66 30.07 11.99
C ILE A 46 13.24 29.91 12.52
N ALA A 47 13.00 30.30 13.77
CA ALA A 47 11.66 30.24 14.37
C ALA A 47 10.64 30.97 13.49
N GLY A 48 9.51 30.30 13.21
CA GLY A 48 8.47 30.80 12.30
C GLY A 48 8.73 30.58 10.81
N SER A 49 9.88 30.00 10.42
CA SER A 49 10.15 29.59 9.04
C SER A 49 9.83 28.10 8.81
N VAL A 50 9.52 27.74 7.57
CA VAL A 50 9.35 26.34 7.17
C VAL A 50 10.70 25.64 7.21
N VAL A 51 10.73 24.42 7.76
CA VAL A 51 11.92 23.59 7.80
C VAL A 51 12.19 23.00 6.42
N THR A 52 13.38 23.23 5.87
CA THR A 52 13.81 22.73 4.57
C THR A 52 15.14 21.98 4.68
N PRO A 53 15.30 20.80 4.06
CA PRO A 53 14.27 20.06 3.31
C PRO A 53 13.15 19.53 4.22
N ALA A 54 12.01 19.14 3.65
CA ALA A 54 10.93 18.53 4.43
C ALA A 54 11.37 17.19 5.04
N LEU A 55 10.73 16.82 6.16
CA LEU A 55 10.88 15.50 6.76
C LEU A 55 10.28 14.44 5.83
N THR A 56 11.01 13.36 5.56
CA THR A 56 10.48 12.20 4.85
C THR A 56 10.75 10.90 5.62
N PHE A 57 9.83 9.96 5.52
CA PHE A 57 9.94 8.65 6.16
C PHE A 57 9.43 7.54 5.25
N SER A 58 9.73 6.29 5.59
CA SER A 58 9.21 5.11 4.91
C SER A 58 8.79 4.08 5.95
N VAL A 59 7.71 3.34 5.65
CA VAL A 59 7.31 2.17 6.42
C VAL A 59 7.72 0.93 5.65
N LYS A 60 8.36 -0.02 6.33
CA LYS A 60 8.87 -1.25 5.72
C LYS A 60 8.28 -2.49 6.38
N ASP A 61 8.15 -3.54 5.57
CA ASP A 61 7.76 -4.88 6.01
C ASP A 61 8.90 -5.61 6.75
N GLN A 62 8.65 -6.83 7.18
CA GLN A 62 9.63 -7.70 7.85
C GLN A 62 10.83 -8.08 6.96
N ASN A 63 10.71 -7.92 5.64
CA ASN A 63 11.75 -8.19 4.66
C ASN A 63 12.52 -6.92 4.25
N GLY A 64 12.15 -5.75 4.81
CA GLY A 64 12.76 -4.46 4.49
C GLY A 64 12.19 -3.79 3.24
N ASN A 65 11.13 -4.32 2.65
CA ASN A 65 10.48 -3.72 1.48
C ASN A 65 9.58 -2.56 1.92
N PRO A 66 9.56 -1.43 1.21
CA PRO A 66 8.67 -0.33 1.53
C PRO A 66 7.21 -0.72 1.27
N LEU A 67 6.32 -0.34 2.19
CA LEU A 67 4.92 -0.70 2.19
C LEU A 67 4.03 0.54 2.03
N ALA A 68 3.17 0.52 1.00
CA ALA A 68 2.17 1.55 0.75
C ALA A 68 0.85 1.29 1.49
N GLY A 69 0.09 2.34 1.74
CA GLY A 69 -1.26 2.27 2.29
C GLY A 69 -1.33 2.00 3.80
N VAL A 70 -0.20 2.07 4.51
CA VAL A 70 -0.19 1.93 5.97
C VAL A 70 -0.73 3.21 6.61
N PRO A 71 -1.80 3.16 7.42
CA PRO A 71 -2.31 4.33 8.10
C PRO A 71 -1.31 4.81 9.15
N VAL A 72 -1.03 6.11 9.16
CA VAL A 72 -0.03 6.73 10.05
C VAL A 72 -0.57 7.99 10.70
N THR A 73 -0.04 8.31 11.87
CA THR A 73 -0.30 9.57 12.58
C THR A 73 1.03 10.19 12.95
N ILE A 74 1.20 11.47 12.66
CA ILE A 74 2.45 12.20 12.87
C ILE A 74 2.18 13.28 13.91
N THR A 75 2.98 13.29 14.98
CA THR A 75 2.82 14.21 16.11
C THR A 75 4.15 14.88 16.45
N VAL A 76 4.11 16.19 16.70
CA VAL A 76 5.27 16.92 17.24
C VAL A 76 5.32 16.70 18.75
N THR A 77 6.37 16.05 19.24
CA THR A 77 6.54 15.75 20.67
C THR A 77 7.41 16.78 21.39
N ALA A 78 8.18 17.59 20.66
CA ALA A 78 9.06 18.62 21.20
C ALA A 78 9.34 19.74 20.17
N GLY A 79 9.87 20.88 20.61
CA GLY A 79 10.38 21.94 19.73
C GLY A 79 9.37 23.01 19.27
N GLY A 80 8.11 22.92 19.68
CA GLY A 80 7.10 23.97 19.45
C GLY A 80 6.68 24.20 17.99
N GLY A 81 7.12 23.34 17.06
CA GLY A 81 6.73 23.39 15.66
C GLY A 81 5.32 22.84 15.41
N SER A 82 4.80 23.11 14.20
CA SER A 82 3.53 22.58 13.71
C SER A 82 3.73 21.82 12.40
N ILE A 83 3.00 20.72 12.23
CA ILE A 83 3.00 19.96 10.96
C ILE A 83 1.83 20.42 10.11
N THR A 84 2.08 20.68 8.83
CA THR A 84 1.04 20.97 7.82
C THR A 84 1.21 20.01 6.65
N GLY A 85 0.11 19.55 6.05
CA GLY A 85 0.16 18.66 4.88
C GLY A 85 0.71 17.25 5.14
N ALA A 86 0.67 16.77 6.39
CA ALA A 86 1.16 15.43 6.72
C ALA A 86 0.38 14.33 5.98
N PRO A 87 1.06 13.32 5.41
CA PRO A 87 0.40 12.16 4.84
C PRO A 87 -0.29 11.34 5.94
N THR A 88 -1.47 10.82 5.64
CA THR A 88 -2.21 9.89 6.52
C THR A 88 -1.97 8.44 6.16
N THR A 89 -1.37 8.17 5.01
CA THR A 89 -1.00 6.83 4.52
C THR A 89 0.37 6.86 3.87
N THR A 90 1.13 5.77 3.99
CA THR A 90 2.46 5.65 3.40
C THR A 90 2.46 5.34 1.90
N SER A 91 3.55 5.69 1.22
CA SER A 91 3.85 5.29 -0.16
C SER A 91 4.77 4.07 -0.19
N ALA A 92 4.91 3.42 -1.36
CA ALA A 92 5.89 2.36 -1.57
C ALA A 92 7.32 2.93 -1.71
N GLY A 93 7.74 3.78 -0.76
CA GLY A 93 8.98 4.52 -0.77
C GLY A 93 8.99 5.63 0.30
N GLU A 94 9.74 6.70 0.05
CA GLU A 94 9.68 7.91 0.88
C GLU A 94 8.28 8.54 0.78
N THR A 95 7.77 8.97 1.93
CA THR A 95 6.47 9.63 2.12
C THR A 95 6.71 10.97 2.82
#